data_AF-A0A917Y3Y5-F1
#
_entry.id   AF-A0A917Y3Y5-F1
#
_cell.length_a   1.000
_cell.length_b   1.000
_cell.length_c   1.000
_cell.angle_alpha   90.00
_cell.angle_beta   90.00
_cell.angle_gamma   90.00
#
_symmetry.space_group_name_H-M   'P 1'
#
loop_
_entity.id
_entity.type
_entity.pdbx_description
1 polymer ?
#
loop_
_entity_poly.entity_id
_entity_poly.type
_entity_poly.pdbx_seq_one_letter_code
_entity_poly.pdbx_strand_id
1 'polypeptide(L)'
;MNKVILTKEQAKAMEELKSEHLTGEVVKTHLNDRWSLGLESLNDLTVDEFAQAYYSEDGYEVEPEYKVGDWVVSVEFDVVKRIEKIEKPEGQLPIYRLEDKFNVYTIRLATPSEIAKEKERRFFAGHGREPWELKNNDILNDRRENCTVTIAKVIDKFPAEEMTVLFTNGDWEFYNNIVEDSDWRVACFADKRLDVKTND
;
A
#
# COMPACT_ATOMS: atom_id res chain seq x y z
N MET A 1 22.62 -26.75 -1.50
CA MET A 1 21.67 -26.90 -0.37
C MET A 1 20.69 -25.75 -0.44
N ASN A 2 19.42 -25.98 -0.14
CA ASN A 2 18.42 -24.89 -0.13
C ASN A 2 18.69 -24.01 1.09
N LYS A 3 18.83 -22.69 0.92
CA LYS A 3 19.01 -21.76 2.04
C LYS A 3 17.76 -21.75 2.94
N VAL A 4 17.96 -21.60 4.24
CA VAL A 4 16.87 -21.44 5.22
C VAL A 4 16.25 -20.06 5.05
N ILE A 5 14.92 -19.94 5.04
CA ILE A 5 14.26 -18.63 4.97
C ILE A 5 13.99 -18.15 6.40
N LEU A 6 14.62 -17.05 6.82
CA LEU A 6 14.45 -16.45 8.15
C LEU A 6 13.59 -15.20 8.08
N THR A 7 12.78 -14.92 9.09
CA THR A 7 12.18 -13.59 9.24
C THR A 7 13.25 -12.54 9.53
N LYS A 8 12.91 -11.24 9.42
CA LYS A 8 13.82 -10.16 9.81
C LYS A 8 14.29 -10.26 11.27
N GLU A 9 13.38 -10.62 12.17
CA GLU A 9 13.71 -10.78 13.59
C GLU A 9 14.65 -11.95 13.83
N GLN A 10 14.41 -13.08 13.15
CA GLN A 10 15.31 -14.24 13.20
C GLN A 10 16.68 -13.93 12.62
N ALA A 11 16.74 -13.24 11.48
CA ALA A 11 18.00 -12.84 10.86
C ALA A 11 18.80 -11.89 11.77
N LYS A 12 18.13 -10.90 12.38
CA LYS A 12 18.76 -9.99 13.35
C LYS A 12 19.31 -10.76 14.56
N ALA A 13 18.52 -11.65 15.15
CA ALA A 13 18.94 -12.48 16.28
C ALA A 13 20.10 -13.42 15.89
N MET A 14 20.11 -13.93 14.66
CA MET A 14 21.19 -14.76 14.13
C MET A 14 22.50 -14.00 14.00
N GLU A 15 22.47 -12.76 13.49
CA GLU A 15 23.65 -11.90 13.38
C GLU A 15 24.18 -11.47 14.75
N GLU A 16 23.29 -11.20 15.70
CA GLU A 16 23.65 -10.93 17.10
C GLU A 16 24.41 -12.11 17.71
N LEU A 17 23.87 -13.32 17.59
CA LEU A 17 24.55 -14.55 18.05
C LEU A 17 25.92 -14.77 17.39
N LYS A 18 26.02 -14.57 16.08
CA LYS A 18 27.29 -14.74 15.34
C LYS A 18 28.36 -13.75 15.80
N SER A 19 27.96 -12.54 16.20
CA SER A 19 28.87 -11.49 16.65
C SER A 19 29.50 -11.76 18.03
N GLU A 20 28.84 -12.56 18.87
CA GLU A 20 29.33 -12.89 20.23
C GLU A 20 30.37 -14.02 20.25
N HIS A 21 30.65 -14.67 19.11
CA HIS A 21 31.68 -15.72 18.94
C HIS A 21 31.56 -16.97 19.85
N LEU A 22 30.40 -17.26 20.45
CA LEU A 22 30.18 -18.39 21.37
C LEU A 22 29.75 -19.69 20.65
N THR A 23 30.55 -20.21 19.72
CA THR A 23 30.14 -21.30 18.81
C THR A 23 29.73 -22.63 19.45
N GLY A 24 30.27 -22.99 20.61
CA GLY A 24 30.01 -24.29 21.25
C GLY A 24 28.73 -24.33 22.11
N GLU A 25 28.40 -23.25 22.80
CA GLU A 25 27.24 -23.20 23.71
C GLU A 25 25.94 -22.96 22.93
N VAL A 26 26.02 -22.25 21.81
CA VAL A 26 24.87 -21.83 21.01
C VAL A 26 24.03 -23.01 20.50
N VAL A 27 24.65 -24.09 20.00
CA VAL A 27 23.91 -25.29 19.55
C VAL A 27 23.30 -26.04 20.73
N LYS A 28 24.02 -26.12 21.86
CA LYS A 28 23.52 -26.80 23.06
C LYS A 28 22.29 -26.08 23.61
N THR A 29 22.33 -24.75 23.64
CA THR A 29 21.20 -23.90 24.03
C THR A 29 20.02 -24.12 23.09
N HIS A 30 20.22 -24.09 21.77
CA HIS A 30 19.12 -24.29 20.83
C HIS A 30 18.48 -25.70 20.91
N LEU A 31 19.26 -26.72 21.30
CA LEU A 31 18.76 -28.09 21.48
C LEU A 31 17.98 -28.31 22.78
N ASN A 32 18.43 -27.71 23.88
CA ASN A 32 17.97 -28.08 25.22
C ASN A 32 17.20 -26.98 25.94
N ASP A 33 17.38 -25.74 25.51
CA ASP A 33 16.87 -24.54 26.16
C ASP A 33 16.02 -23.71 25.19
N ARG A 34 15.40 -22.65 25.72
CA ARG A 34 14.73 -21.64 24.90
C ARG A 34 15.53 -20.35 24.89
N TRP A 35 15.67 -19.77 23.71
CA TRP A 35 16.20 -18.44 23.53
C TRP A 35 15.29 -17.41 24.22
N SER A 36 15.91 -16.38 24.79
CA SER A 36 15.27 -15.25 25.46
C SER A 36 16.09 -13.97 25.26
N LEU A 37 15.61 -12.82 25.74
CA LEU A 37 16.31 -11.53 25.73
C LEU A 37 16.56 -10.98 24.32
N GLY A 38 15.59 -11.08 23.42
CA GLY A 38 15.69 -10.60 22.03
C GLY A 38 16.05 -11.68 21.02
N LEU A 39 16.33 -12.90 21.49
CA LEU A 39 16.63 -14.07 20.65
C LEU A 39 15.45 -15.05 20.53
N GLU A 40 14.29 -14.72 21.12
CA GLU A 40 13.11 -15.61 21.21
C GLU A 40 12.64 -16.12 19.84
N SER A 41 12.82 -15.31 18.80
CA SER A 41 12.43 -15.59 17.41
C SER A 41 13.12 -16.84 16.84
N LEU A 42 14.28 -17.21 17.38
CA LEU A 42 15.05 -18.39 16.96
C LEU A 42 14.46 -19.71 17.48
N ASN A 43 13.56 -19.68 18.47
CA ASN A 43 12.91 -20.89 18.99
C ASN A 43 11.99 -21.57 17.97
N ASP A 44 11.60 -20.86 16.92
CA ASP A 44 10.73 -21.36 15.86
C ASP A 44 11.50 -22.11 14.76
N LEU A 45 12.84 -22.04 14.76
CA LEU A 45 13.67 -22.78 13.82
C LEU A 45 13.83 -24.22 14.29
N THR A 46 13.79 -25.16 13.34
CA THR A 46 14.25 -26.52 13.62
C THR A 46 15.76 -26.52 13.84
N VAL A 47 16.26 -27.54 14.56
CA VAL A 47 17.70 -27.71 14.82
C VAL A 47 18.52 -27.68 13.53
N ASP A 48 18.02 -28.33 12.47
CA ASP A 48 18.70 -28.39 11.18
C ASP A 48 18.72 -27.01 10.49
N GLU A 49 17.61 -26.28 10.50
CA GLU A 49 17.52 -24.92 9.96
C GLU A 49 18.43 -23.95 10.71
N PHE A 50 18.44 -24.03 12.05
CA PHE A 50 19.31 -23.22 12.87
C PHE A 50 20.79 -23.52 12.60
N ALA A 51 21.18 -24.80 12.62
CA ALA A 51 22.56 -25.20 12.36
C ALA A 51 23.01 -24.77 10.96
N GLN A 52 22.15 -24.92 9.96
CA GLN A 52 22.43 -24.46 8.61
C GLN A 52 22.61 -22.94 8.55
N ALA A 53 21.69 -22.16 9.13
CA ALA A 53 21.74 -20.70 9.14
C ALA A 53 22.95 -20.15 9.94
N TYR A 54 23.32 -20.81 11.03
CA TYR A 54 24.40 -20.37 11.92
C TYR A 54 25.80 -20.71 11.37
N TYR A 55 26.02 -21.94 10.90
CA TYR A 55 27.37 -22.39 10.50
C TYR A 55 27.74 -22.14 9.04
N SER A 56 26.76 -21.96 8.16
CA SER A 56 27.06 -21.70 6.75
C SER A 56 27.09 -20.19 6.51
N GLU A 57 28.14 -19.70 5.83
CA GLU A 57 28.25 -18.29 5.43
C GLU A 57 27.04 -17.83 4.61
N ASP A 58 26.55 -18.72 3.73
CA ASP A 58 25.34 -18.54 2.91
C ASP A 58 24.15 -19.40 3.38
N GLY A 59 24.09 -19.69 4.68
CA GLY A 59 23.14 -20.66 5.25
C GLY A 59 21.67 -20.30 5.17
N TYR A 60 21.38 -19.00 5.10
CA TYR A 60 20.02 -18.50 5.14
C TYR A 60 19.80 -17.30 4.22
N GLU A 61 18.53 -17.04 3.94
CA GLU A 61 18.04 -15.82 3.33
C GLU A 61 16.95 -15.20 4.20
N VAL A 62 16.92 -13.88 4.28
CA VAL A 62 15.80 -13.20 4.95
C VAL A 62 14.57 -13.21 4.04
N GLU A 63 13.42 -13.59 4.59
CA GLU A 63 12.10 -13.48 3.98
C GLU A 63 11.93 -12.04 3.47
N PRO A 64 11.54 -11.85 2.20
CA PRO A 64 11.26 -10.52 1.69
C PRO A 64 10.20 -9.84 2.57
N GLU A 65 10.53 -8.69 3.15
CA GLU A 65 9.60 -7.88 3.97
C GLU A 65 8.34 -7.46 3.19
N TYR A 66 8.41 -7.53 1.86
CA TYR A 66 7.36 -7.14 0.94
C TYR A 66 7.05 -8.29 -0.01
N LYS A 67 5.79 -8.40 -0.43
CA LYS A 67 5.36 -9.37 -1.45
C LYS A 67 4.80 -8.66 -2.68
N VAL A 68 4.85 -9.36 -3.81
CA VAL A 68 4.18 -8.92 -5.04
C VAL A 68 2.69 -8.67 -4.75
N GLY A 69 2.20 -7.53 -5.20
CA GLY A 69 0.84 -7.07 -4.97
C GLY A 69 0.67 -6.10 -3.80
N ASP A 70 1.64 -6.01 -2.88
CA ASP A 70 1.61 -5.04 -1.78
C ASP A 70 1.64 -3.61 -2.31
N TRP A 71 0.88 -2.73 -1.65
CA TRP A 71 0.95 -1.29 -1.87
C TRP A 71 2.05 -0.69 -1.02
N VAL A 72 2.95 0.03 -1.66
CA VAL A 72 4.12 0.63 -1.04
C VAL A 72 4.28 2.08 -1.46
N VAL A 73 4.98 2.84 -0.62
CA VAL A 73 5.43 4.19 -0.94
C VAL A 73 6.90 4.12 -1.30
N SER A 74 7.24 4.59 -2.49
CA SER A 74 8.63 4.86 -2.84
C SER A 74 9.11 6.06 -2.04
N VAL A 75 10.13 5.86 -1.20
CA VAL A 75 10.68 6.95 -0.37
C VAL A 75 11.39 8.00 -1.23
N GLU A 76 11.97 7.58 -2.36
CA GLU A 76 12.70 8.45 -3.28
C GLU A 76 11.77 9.37 -4.09
N PHE A 77 10.65 8.83 -4.56
CA PHE A 77 9.74 9.54 -5.47
C PHE A 77 8.45 10.04 -4.80
N ASP A 78 8.21 9.64 -3.55
CA ASP A 78 6.99 9.93 -2.79
C ASP A 78 5.71 9.52 -3.54
N VAL A 79 5.74 8.34 -4.18
CA VAL A 79 4.60 7.79 -4.93
C VAL A 79 4.10 6.48 -4.32
N VAL A 80 2.78 6.33 -4.28
CA VAL A 80 2.07 5.12 -3.84
C VAL A 80 1.85 4.20 -5.05
N LYS A 81 2.38 2.98 -5.03
CA LYS A 81 2.21 2.00 -6.12
C LYS A 81 2.19 0.57 -5.59
N ARG A 82 1.75 -0.38 -6.42
CA ARG A 82 1.89 -1.81 -6.11
C ARG A 82 3.20 -2.37 -6.63
N ILE A 83 3.74 -3.34 -5.89
CA ILE A 83 4.87 -4.16 -6.34
C ILE A 83 4.39 -5.15 -7.40
N GLU A 84 4.97 -5.12 -8.59
CA GLU A 84 4.74 -6.09 -9.67
C GLU A 84 5.75 -7.25 -9.62
N LYS A 85 7.01 -6.95 -9.28
CA LYS A 85 8.08 -7.94 -9.25
C LYS A 85 9.11 -7.57 -8.17
N ILE A 86 9.68 -8.60 -7.55
CA ILE A 86 10.81 -8.46 -6.64
C ILE A 86 11.96 -9.26 -7.25
N GLU A 87 13.09 -8.59 -7.47
CA GLU A 87 14.32 -9.22 -7.94
C GLU A 87 15.36 -9.11 -6.83
N LYS A 88 16.03 -10.22 -6.49
CA LYS A 88 17.04 -10.25 -5.44
C LYS A 88 18.33 -10.83 -6.03
N PRO A 89 19.18 -10.00 -6.66
CA PRO A 89 20.47 -10.45 -7.15
C PRO A 89 21.34 -10.93 -5.97
N GLU A 90 22.19 -11.92 -6.23
CA GLU A 90 23.09 -12.47 -5.21
C GLU A 90 24.02 -11.37 -4.66
N GLY A 91 24.08 -11.25 -3.33
CA GLY A 91 24.88 -10.24 -2.63
C GLY A 91 24.38 -8.80 -2.76
N GLN A 92 23.19 -8.55 -3.30
CA GLN A 92 22.62 -7.21 -3.47
C GLN A 92 21.31 -7.02 -2.72
N LEU A 93 20.94 -5.75 -2.50
CA LEU A 93 19.62 -5.39 -1.98
C LEU A 93 18.52 -5.78 -2.98
N PRO A 94 17.33 -6.14 -2.49
CA PRO A 94 16.19 -6.42 -3.36
C PRO A 94 15.81 -5.17 -4.17
N ILE A 95 15.54 -5.40 -5.46
CA ILE A 95 15.02 -4.43 -6.40
C ILE A 95 13.51 -4.66 -6.50
N TYR A 96 12.73 -3.65 -6.16
CA TYR A 96 11.28 -3.69 -6.28
C TYR A 96 10.87 -3.02 -7.58
N ARG A 97 10.26 -3.79 -8.48
CA ARG A 97 9.61 -3.26 -9.66
C ARG A 97 8.17 -2.91 -9.31
N LEU A 98 7.86 -1.64 -9.33
CA LEU A 98 6.52 -1.10 -9.15
C LEU A 98 5.75 -1.06 -10.48
N GLU A 99 4.43 -0.95 -10.39
CA GLU A 99 3.56 -0.69 -11.55
C GLU A 99 4.09 0.49 -12.39
N ASP A 100 3.95 0.38 -13.72
CA ASP A 100 4.55 1.27 -14.73
C ASP A 100 6.08 1.17 -14.87
N LYS A 101 6.65 0.02 -14.46
CA LYS A 101 8.07 -0.35 -14.66
C LYS A 101 9.08 0.54 -13.93
N PHE A 102 8.71 1.09 -12.77
CA PHE A 102 9.63 1.81 -11.89
C PHE A 102 10.43 0.83 -11.04
N ASN A 103 11.76 0.92 -11.06
CA ASN A 103 12.61 0.16 -10.15
C ASN A 103 12.98 1.05 -8.96
N VAL A 104 12.80 0.55 -7.74
CA VAL A 104 13.13 1.26 -6.50
C VAL A 104 13.83 0.32 -5.52
N TYR A 105 14.69 0.88 -4.68
CA TYR A 105 15.41 0.15 -3.63
C TYR A 105 14.86 0.46 -2.23
N THR A 106 14.30 1.66 -2.05
CA THR A 106 13.82 2.15 -0.77
C THR A 106 12.31 2.34 -0.81
N ILE A 107 11.60 1.46 -0.10
CA ILE A 107 10.15 1.47 0.02
C ILE A 107 9.72 1.30 1.48
N ARG A 108 8.48 1.69 1.76
CA ARG A 108 7.75 1.30 2.96
C ARG A 108 6.33 0.86 2.59
N LEU A 109 5.65 0.14 3.46
CA LEU A 109 4.22 -0.14 3.27
C LEU A 109 3.43 1.17 3.22
N ALA A 110 2.49 1.23 2.28
CA ALA A 110 1.53 2.33 2.21
C ALA A 110 0.48 2.15 3.31
N THR A 111 0.09 3.25 3.93
CA THR A 111 -1.01 3.29 4.89
C THR A 111 -2.35 3.09 4.18
N PRO A 112 -3.42 2.64 4.87
CA PRO A 112 -4.75 2.53 4.26
C PRO A 112 -5.25 3.82 3.62
N SER A 113 -4.94 4.99 4.20
CA SER A 113 -5.31 6.30 3.68
C SER A 113 -4.59 6.62 2.37
N GLU A 114 -3.29 6.36 2.28
CA GLU A 114 -2.50 6.54 1.06
C GLU A 114 -2.99 5.63 -0.07
N ILE A 115 -3.31 4.37 0.25
CA ILE A 115 -3.88 3.42 -0.70
C ILE A 115 -5.24 3.91 -1.22
N ALA A 116 -6.09 4.44 -0.33
CA ALA A 116 -7.39 4.97 -0.72
C ALA A 116 -7.25 6.16 -1.69
N LYS A 117 -6.39 7.13 -1.37
CA LYS A 117 -6.11 8.28 -2.24
C LYS A 117 -5.59 7.88 -3.62
N GLU A 118 -4.66 6.92 -3.68
CA GLU A 118 -4.13 6.47 -4.97
C GLU A 118 -5.15 5.67 -5.79
N LYS A 119 -5.98 4.84 -5.14
CA LYS A 119 -7.09 4.15 -5.82
C LYS A 119 -8.10 5.14 -6.38
N GLU A 120 -8.43 6.19 -5.63
CA GLU A 120 -9.30 7.27 -6.08
C GLU A 120 -8.68 8.00 -7.27
N ARG A 121 -7.42 8.43 -7.16
CA ARG A 121 -6.69 9.07 -8.27
C ARG A 121 -6.74 8.22 -9.53
N ARG A 122 -6.50 6.92 -9.42
CA ARG A 122 -6.59 5.97 -10.55
C ARG A 122 -8.00 5.82 -11.09
N PHE A 123 -9.02 5.82 -10.23
CA PHE A 123 -10.42 5.77 -10.65
C PHE A 123 -10.79 6.98 -11.52
N PHE A 124 -10.44 8.20 -11.10
CA PHE A 124 -10.67 9.41 -11.91
C PHE A 124 -9.81 9.43 -13.19
N ALA A 125 -8.52 9.09 -13.09
CA ALA A 125 -7.62 9.05 -14.25
C ALA A 125 -8.09 8.04 -15.32
N GLY A 126 -8.67 6.90 -14.91
CA GLY A 126 -9.28 5.92 -15.82
C GLY A 126 -10.47 6.47 -16.62
N HIS A 127 -11.04 7.60 -16.19
CA HIS A 127 -12.10 8.34 -16.87
C HIS A 127 -11.60 9.64 -17.53
N GLY A 128 -10.28 9.84 -17.61
CA GLY A 128 -9.67 11.04 -18.17
C GLY A 128 -9.96 12.30 -17.35
N ARG A 129 -10.04 12.14 -16.02
CA ARG A 129 -10.35 13.21 -15.07
C ARG A 129 -9.28 13.33 -13.99
N GLU A 130 -9.10 14.53 -13.48
CA GLU A 130 -8.34 14.75 -12.26
C GLU A 130 -9.13 14.28 -11.02
N PRO A 131 -8.47 13.98 -9.89
CA PRO A 131 -9.15 13.58 -8.66
C PRO A 131 -10.22 14.59 -8.27
N TRP A 132 -11.44 14.10 -8.07
CA TRP A 132 -12.62 14.91 -7.76
C TRP A 132 -13.01 15.95 -8.82
N GLU A 133 -12.55 15.85 -10.06
CA GLU A 133 -13.04 16.73 -11.14
C GLU A 133 -14.52 16.44 -11.47
N LEU A 134 -15.41 17.10 -10.73
CA LEU A 134 -16.86 17.00 -10.85
C LEU A 134 -17.36 17.88 -12.01
N LYS A 135 -18.31 17.34 -12.77
CA LYS A 135 -18.93 17.99 -13.93
C LYS A 135 -20.45 17.91 -13.83
N ASN A 136 -21.10 18.75 -14.61
CA ASN A 136 -22.55 18.73 -14.75
C ASN A 136 -23.02 17.34 -15.19
N ASN A 137 -24.12 16.89 -14.62
CA ASN A 137 -24.76 15.58 -14.78
C ASN A 137 -24.02 14.37 -14.17
N ASP A 138 -22.89 14.57 -13.49
CA ASP A 138 -22.32 13.51 -12.67
C ASP A 138 -23.30 13.13 -11.56
N ILE A 139 -23.25 11.86 -11.15
CA ILE A 139 -24.10 11.30 -10.11
C ILE A 139 -23.25 11.03 -8.88
N LEU A 140 -23.64 11.60 -7.75
CA LEU A 140 -23.04 11.37 -6.44
C LEU A 140 -23.98 10.56 -5.54
N ASN A 141 -23.39 9.75 -4.68
CA ASN A 141 -24.07 9.07 -3.59
C ASN A 141 -23.73 9.82 -2.28
N ASP A 142 -24.76 10.30 -1.58
CA ASP A 142 -24.63 10.82 -0.21
C ASP A 142 -25.00 9.69 0.74
N ARG A 143 -24.03 9.20 1.51
CA ARG A 143 -24.22 8.11 2.46
C ARG A 143 -24.88 8.54 3.75
N ARG A 144 -24.82 9.82 4.11
CA ARG A 144 -25.49 10.37 5.32
C ARG A 144 -26.98 10.26 5.17
N GLU A 145 -27.47 10.69 4.00
CA GLU A 145 -28.88 10.68 3.63
C GLU A 145 -29.29 9.41 2.88
N ASN A 146 -28.33 8.50 2.60
CA ASN A 146 -28.51 7.28 1.82
C ASN A 146 -29.27 7.53 0.50
N CYS A 147 -28.87 8.59 -0.21
CA CYS A 147 -29.53 9.05 -1.42
C CYS A 147 -28.55 9.22 -2.58
N THR A 148 -29.09 9.45 -3.77
CA THR A 148 -28.31 9.68 -4.98
C THR A 148 -28.76 10.99 -5.60
N VAL A 149 -27.82 11.89 -5.85
CA VAL A 149 -28.06 13.22 -6.40
C VAL A 149 -27.33 13.37 -7.73
N THR A 150 -27.91 14.16 -8.63
CA THR A 150 -27.26 14.53 -9.89
C THR A 150 -26.78 15.97 -9.78
N ILE A 151 -25.54 16.23 -10.18
CA ILE A 151 -24.99 17.57 -10.24
C ILE A 151 -25.69 18.34 -11.37
N ALA A 152 -26.44 19.37 -11.02
CA ALA A 152 -26.99 20.30 -12.01
C ALA A 152 -25.91 21.27 -12.50
N LYS A 153 -25.10 21.80 -11.58
CA LYS A 153 -24.06 22.77 -11.90
C LYS A 153 -22.94 22.78 -10.86
N VAL A 154 -21.69 22.82 -11.31
CA VAL A 154 -20.55 23.26 -10.49
C VAL A 154 -20.35 24.75 -10.69
N ILE A 155 -20.38 25.52 -9.60
CA ILE A 155 -20.30 26.99 -9.60
C ILE A 155 -18.97 27.40 -8.99
N ASP A 156 -18.09 27.93 -9.85
CA ASP A 156 -16.85 28.56 -9.41
C ASP A 156 -17.16 29.92 -8.79
N LYS A 157 -16.92 30.04 -7.48
CA LYS A 157 -16.87 31.28 -6.66
C LYS A 157 -17.91 32.34 -7.05
N PHE A 158 -19.12 32.24 -6.48
CA PHE A 158 -20.07 33.36 -6.42
C PHE A 158 -21.21 33.09 -5.42
N PRO A 159 -21.50 33.94 -4.40
CA PRO A 159 -20.68 34.98 -3.75
C PRO A 159 -19.90 34.47 -2.52
N ALA A 160 -20.07 33.21 -2.12
CA ALA A 160 -19.22 32.57 -1.12
C ALA A 160 -17.83 32.35 -1.74
N GLU A 161 -16.77 32.57 -0.98
CA GLU A 161 -15.37 32.47 -1.43
C GLU A 161 -14.93 31.03 -1.82
N GLU A 162 -15.89 30.10 -1.87
CA GLU A 162 -15.74 28.66 -2.02
C GLU A 162 -16.55 28.15 -3.23
N MET A 163 -16.04 27.09 -3.87
CA MET A 163 -16.74 26.43 -4.97
C MET A 163 -17.98 25.71 -4.43
N THR A 164 -19.11 25.81 -5.15
CA THR A 164 -20.39 25.22 -4.73
C THR A 164 -20.92 24.26 -5.80
N VAL A 165 -21.49 23.15 -5.37
CA VAL A 165 -22.15 22.16 -6.24
C VAL A 165 -23.65 22.27 -6.04
N LEU A 166 -24.39 22.59 -7.10
CA LEU A 166 -25.85 22.62 -7.13
C LEU A 166 -26.38 21.29 -7.68
N PHE A 167 -27.34 20.70 -7.00
CA PHE A 167 -27.99 19.45 -7.38
C PHE A 167 -29.30 19.68 -8.13
N THR A 168 -29.76 18.68 -8.88
CA THR A 168 -30.99 18.76 -9.68
C THR A 168 -32.27 18.89 -8.87
N ASN A 169 -32.24 18.55 -7.58
CA ASN A 169 -33.37 18.72 -6.65
C ASN A 169 -33.45 20.16 -6.07
N GLY A 170 -32.49 21.03 -6.38
CA GLY A 170 -32.42 22.40 -5.88
C GLY A 170 -31.53 22.58 -4.64
N ASP A 171 -31.07 21.48 -4.03
CA ASP A 171 -30.12 21.52 -2.92
C ASP A 171 -28.71 21.87 -3.42
N TRP A 172 -27.85 22.29 -2.50
CA TRP A 172 -26.46 22.62 -2.80
C TRP A 172 -25.54 22.22 -1.65
N GLU A 173 -24.26 22.06 -1.95
CA GLU A 173 -23.23 21.75 -0.96
C GLU A 173 -21.90 22.42 -1.36
N PHE A 174 -21.07 22.76 -0.37
CA PHE A 174 -19.72 23.24 -0.65
C PHE A 174 -18.87 22.13 -1.23
N TYR A 175 -18.10 22.45 -2.27
CA TYR A 175 -17.26 21.47 -2.95
C TYR A 175 -16.27 20.80 -1.98
N ASN A 176 -15.68 21.55 -1.06
CA ASN A 176 -14.76 21.00 -0.07
C ASN A 176 -15.45 19.99 0.86
N ASN A 177 -16.71 20.23 1.24
CA ASN A 177 -17.47 19.26 2.02
C ASN A 177 -17.68 17.96 1.22
N ILE A 178 -17.91 18.05 -0.09
CA ILE A 178 -18.04 16.85 -0.93
C ILE A 178 -16.72 16.07 -1.04
N VAL A 179 -15.59 16.78 -1.14
CA VAL A 179 -14.27 16.14 -1.36
C VAL A 179 -13.67 15.59 -0.05
N GLU A 180 -13.83 16.32 1.05
CA GLU A 180 -13.21 15.96 2.33
C GLU A 180 -14.07 15.00 3.16
N ASP A 181 -15.40 15.01 2.97
CA ASP A 181 -16.31 14.12 3.68
C ASP A 181 -16.36 12.73 3.02
N SER A 182 -16.00 11.71 3.80
CA SER A 182 -15.99 10.31 3.37
C SER A 182 -17.37 9.74 3.00
N ASP A 183 -18.44 10.48 3.31
CA ASP A 183 -19.80 10.08 3.02
C ASP A 183 -20.23 10.35 1.58
N TRP A 184 -19.50 11.18 0.83
CA TRP A 184 -19.75 11.36 -0.59
C TRP A 184 -18.96 10.38 -1.44
N ARG A 185 -19.58 9.85 -2.50
CA ARG A 185 -18.90 9.06 -3.53
C ARG A 185 -19.45 9.35 -4.91
N VAL A 186 -18.57 9.40 -5.90
CA VAL A 186 -19.02 9.39 -7.30
C VAL A 186 -19.60 8.02 -7.65
N ALA A 187 -20.89 7.99 -7.99
CA ALA A 187 -21.59 6.79 -8.42
C ALA A 187 -21.46 6.60 -9.94
N CYS A 188 -21.54 7.67 -10.73
CA CYS A 188 -21.41 7.61 -12.18
C CYS A 188 -20.98 8.96 -12.75
N PHE A 189 -20.02 8.94 -13.68
CA PHE A 189 -19.65 10.13 -14.44
C PHE A 189 -20.62 10.38 -15.60
N ALA A 190 -20.91 11.65 -15.87
CA ALA A 190 -21.84 12.09 -16.90
C ALA A 190 -21.57 11.47 -18.28
N ASP A 191 -20.29 11.36 -18.67
CA ASP A 191 -19.85 10.80 -19.95
C ASP A 191 -20.02 9.27 -20.06
N LYS A 192 -20.37 8.59 -18.97
CA LYS A 192 -20.63 7.14 -18.90
C LYS A 192 -22.09 6.80 -18.62
N ARG A 193 -22.97 7.80 -18.54
CA ARG A 193 -24.40 7.59 -18.29
C ARG A 193 -25.08 6.99 -19.52
N LEU A 194 -25.67 5.81 -19.35
CA LEU A 194 -26.46 5.13 -20.39
C LEU A 194 -27.93 5.57 -20.41
N ASP A 195 -28.41 6.17 -19.32
CA ASP A 195 -29.79 6.64 -19.14
C ASP A 195 -30.03 7.99 -19.82
N VAL A 196 -28.97 8.76 -20.05
CA VAL A 196 -28.99 9.99 -20.82
C VAL A 196 -28.64 9.62 -22.26
N LYS A 197 -29.65 9.39 -23.10
CA LYS A 197 -29.41 9.28 -24.54
C LYS A 197 -28.84 10.60 -25.03
N THR A 198 -27.57 10.63 -25.41
CA THR A 198 -27.09 11.64 -26.34
C THR A 198 -27.81 11.37 -27.65
N ASN A 199 -28.66 12.32 -28.07
CA ASN A 199 -29.14 12.34 -29.45
C ASN A 199 -27.93 12.73 -30.32
N ASP A 200 -27.04 11.78 -30.57
CA ASP A 200 -26.04 11.87 -31.64
C ASP A 200 -26.70 11.61 -32.99
#